data_AF-A0A822D2R0-F1
#
_entry.id   AF-A0A822D2R0-F1
#
_cell.length_a   1.000
_cell.length_b   1.000
_cell.length_c   1.000
_cell.angle_alpha   90.00
_cell.angle_beta   90.00
_cell.angle_gamma   90.00
#
_symmetry.space_group_name_H-M   'P 1'
#
loop_
_entity.id
_entity.type
_entity.pdbx_description
1 polymer ?
#
loop_
_entity_poly.entity_id
_entity_poly.type
_entity_poly.pdbx_seq_one_letter_code
_entity_poly.pdbx_strand_id
1 'polypeptide(L)'
;MNCKLLIGLINLLFNGIIIRYVNLNIIGIANIRIKLYYRTILFISRESLRRHIPKKTNIHSIYHYINIIWLIIPIGLYIMLFSFFLRLFIEKTNNENIYPYYNQACFIYLLSSFIELLSEPFYLLSTITQYDYIQIYIELIASIIGYSIQTILIIRNVESSLLYYGYGYLIYSIIITSINYIYFIIKRKEERYYFYIISSLNDLLIKLIYPFVDHKFLNKTINYLKQDIIRNILIDGHLYIITIFSLISYEEQAIIYIIYLFELFFPSLLFSTIQQISFHYFQYLFLTTKLNRTIIKNNQFIQDDDHFLLNQKQDNISYYQYNRQPSTPN
;
A
#
# COMPACT_ATOMS: atom_id res chain seq x y z
N MET A 1 -12.98 -0.55 -5.04
CA MET A 1 -12.65 0.78 -4.48
C MET A 1 -13.66 1.22 -3.41
N ASN A 2 -14.96 0.92 -3.54
CA ASN A 2 -15.98 1.18 -2.50
C ASN A 2 -15.63 0.62 -1.12
N CYS A 3 -14.95 -0.52 -1.05
CA CYS A 3 -14.59 -1.16 0.22
C CYS A 3 -13.62 -0.33 1.08
N LYS A 4 -12.71 0.47 0.50
CA LYS A 4 -11.81 1.34 1.30
C LYS A 4 -12.57 2.49 1.95
N LEU A 5 -13.53 3.09 1.23
CA LEU A 5 -14.46 4.06 1.81
C LEU A 5 -15.32 3.41 2.90
N LEU A 6 -15.74 2.16 2.68
CA LEU A 6 -16.54 1.40 3.63
C LEU A 6 -15.76 1.13 4.93
N ILE A 7 -14.46 0.80 4.85
CA ILE A 7 -13.58 0.70 6.03
C ILE A 7 -13.53 2.04 6.79
N GLY A 8 -13.37 3.15 6.07
CA GLY A 8 -13.37 4.49 6.67
C GLY A 8 -14.70 4.83 7.38
N LEU A 9 -15.82 4.52 6.73
CA LEU A 9 -17.17 4.71 7.29
C LEU A 9 -17.39 3.85 8.53
N ILE A 10 -17.00 2.58 8.48
CA ILE A 10 -17.08 1.66 9.63
C ILE A 10 -16.27 2.21 10.80
N ASN A 11 -15.03 2.64 10.54
CA ASN A 11 -14.17 3.21 11.57
C ASN A 11 -14.82 4.46 12.19
N LEU A 12 -15.42 5.34 11.39
CA LEU A 12 -16.15 6.50 11.87
C LEU A 12 -17.36 6.12 12.74
N LEU A 13 -18.18 5.16 12.29
CA LEU A 13 -19.36 4.70 13.02
C LEU A 13 -18.99 4.10 14.39
N PHE A 14 -18.04 3.16 14.42
CA PHE A 14 -17.66 2.50 15.67
C PHE A 14 -16.98 3.46 16.65
N ASN A 15 -16.11 4.37 16.18
CA ASN A 15 -15.56 5.41 17.07
C ASN A 15 -16.65 6.38 17.55
N GLY A 16 -17.62 6.72 16.69
CA GLY A 16 -18.78 7.53 17.07
C GLY A 16 -19.61 6.89 18.19
N ILE A 17 -19.75 5.57 18.19
CA ILE A 17 -20.39 4.82 19.28
C ILE A 17 -19.54 4.90 20.54
N ILE A 18 -18.23 4.60 20.46
CA ILE A 18 -17.33 4.58 21.63
C ILE A 18 -17.29 5.93 22.36
N ILE A 19 -17.33 7.05 21.63
CA ILE A 19 -17.30 8.41 22.21
C ILE A 19 -18.43 8.64 23.22
N ARG A 20 -19.56 7.93 23.10
CA ARG A 20 -20.69 8.06 24.05
C ARG A 20 -20.44 7.38 25.40
N TYR A 21 -19.48 6.46 25.47
CA TYR A 21 -19.24 5.62 26.66
C TYR A 21 -17.92 5.94 27.37
N VAL A 22 -16.92 6.45 26.65
CA VAL A 22 -15.54 6.58 27.16
C VAL A 22 -15.18 8.06 27.33
N ASN A 23 -14.44 8.35 28.41
CA ASN A 23 -13.88 9.68 28.66
C ASN A 23 -12.98 10.13 27.50
N LEU A 24 -13.12 11.40 27.11
CA LEU A 24 -12.35 12.01 26.01
C LEU A 24 -10.84 11.83 26.21
N ASN A 25 -10.34 11.96 27.44
CA ASN A 25 -8.91 11.74 27.73
C ASN A 25 -8.38 10.39 27.22
N ILE A 26 -9.14 9.30 27.44
CA ILE A 26 -8.73 7.96 27.01
C ILE A 26 -8.75 7.85 25.48
N ILE A 27 -9.72 8.48 24.83
CA ILE A 27 -9.86 8.49 23.36
C ILE A 27 -8.68 9.21 22.72
N GLY A 28 -8.30 10.38 23.25
CA GLY A 28 -7.14 11.15 22.80
C GLY A 28 -5.84 10.34 22.95
N ILE A 29 -5.63 9.74 24.12
CA ILE A 29 -4.46 8.91 24.38
C ILE A 29 -4.38 7.71 23.42
N ALA A 30 -5.46 6.92 23.33
CA ALA A 30 -5.45 5.70 22.54
C ALA A 30 -5.24 5.98 21.05
N ASN A 31 -5.92 6.99 20.49
CA ASN A 31 -5.98 7.18 19.04
C ASN A 31 -4.98 8.21 18.49
N ILE A 32 -4.50 9.16 19.28
CA ILE A 32 -3.44 10.08 18.85
C ILE A 32 -2.07 9.61 19.29
N ARG A 33 -1.89 9.19 20.55
CA ARG A 33 -0.56 8.81 21.04
C ARG A 33 -0.22 7.37 20.68
N ILE A 34 -0.99 6.42 21.21
CA ILE A 34 -0.63 5.01 21.11
C ILE A 34 -0.76 4.51 19.66
N LYS A 35 -1.88 4.84 19.00
CA LYS A 35 -2.12 4.48 17.59
C LYS A 35 -1.11 5.11 16.62
N LEU A 36 -0.50 6.25 16.95
CA LEU A 36 0.55 6.84 16.12
C LEU A 36 1.76 5.91 16.03
N TYR A 37 2.21 5.32 17.14
CA TYR A 37 3.29 4.32 17.10
C TYR A 37 2.94 3.14 16.18
N TYR A 38 1.74 2.56 16.34
CA TYR A 38 1.27 1.48 15.47
C TYR A 38 1.27 1.87 13.98
N ARG A 39 0.75 3.06 13.64
CA ARG A 39 0.73 3.56 12.25
C ARG A 39 2.13 3.81 11.71
N THR A 40 3.03 4.38 12.51
CA THR A 40 4.42 4.67 12.08
C THR A 40 5.21 3.40 11.75
N ILE A 41 5.10 2.37 12.59
CA ILE A 41 5.82 1.11 12.40
C ILE A 41 5.39 0.47 11.10
N LEU A 42 4.07 0.35 10.89
CA LEU A 42 3.52 -0.21 9.66
C LEU A 42 3.95 0.63 8.45
N PHE A 43 3.77 1.95 8.51
CA PHE A 43 4.08 2.86 7.43
C PHE A 43 5.54 2.74 6.96
N ILE A 44 6.50 2.89 7.88
CA ILE A 44 7.93 2.90 7.53
C ILE A 44 8.36 1.54 6.99
N SER A 45 7.79 0.45 7.53
CA SER A 45 8.21 -0.92 7.18
C SER A 45 7.68 -1.37 5.82
N ARG A 46 6.42 -1.05 5.46
CA ARG A 46 5.74 -1.68 4.31
C ARG A 46 5.35 -0.75 3.16
N GLU A 47 5.16 0.54 3.42
CA GLU A 47 4.46 1.41 2.46
C GLU A 47 5.24 1.62 1.15
N SER A 48 6.57 1.73 1.26
CA SER A 48 7.46 1.86 0.11
C SER A 48 7.40 0.64 -0.83
N LEU A 49 7.24 -0.55 -0.26
CA LEU A 49 7.12 -1.80 -1.01
C LEU A 49 5.73 -2.00 -1.60
N ARG A 50 4.66 -1.62 -0.86
CA ARG A 50 3.30 -1.58 -1.39
C ARG A 50 3.16 -0.61 -2.58
N ARG A 51 3.97 0.44 -2.65
CA ARG A 51 4.00 1.32 -3.84
C ARG A 51 4.86 0.76 -4.97
N HIS A 52 5.98 0.11 -4.65
CA HIS A 52 6.88 -0.44 -5.64
C HIS A 52 6.60 -1.92 -5.95
N ILE A 53 5.36 -2.24 -6.34
CA ILE A 53 5.00 -3.59 -6.77
C ILE A 53 5.48 -3.78 -8.23
N PRO A 54 6.42 -4.70 -8.50
CA PRO A 54 6.83 -4.99 -9.87
C PRO A 54 5.70 -5.70 -10.59
N LYS A 55 5.40 -5.29 -11.83
CA LYS A 55 4.54 -6.09 -12.70
C LYS A 55 5.20 -7.43 -12.97
N LYS A 56 4.40 -8.51 -13.09
CA LYS A 56 4.86 -9.87 -13.41
C LYS A 56 5.88 -9.93 -14.56
N THR A 57 5.72 -9.07 -15.57
CA THR A 57 6.60 -8.97 -16.76
C THR A 57 8.00 -8.43 -16.47
N ASN A 58 8.18 -7.68 -15.38
CA ASN A 58 9.42 -6.97 -15.05
C ASN A 58 10.24 -7.69 -13.97
N ILE A 59 9.76 -8.84 -13.49
CA ILE A 59 10.45 -9.63 -12.48
C ILE A 59 11.50 -10.47 -13.21
N HIS A 60 12.76 -10.00 -13.19
CA HIS A 60 13.88 -10.79 -13.71
C HIS A 60 14.05 -12.11 -12.96
N SER A 61 13.76 -12.11 -11.65
CA SER A 61 13.82 -13.30 -10.81
C SER A 61 12.97 -13.13 -9.56
N ILE A 62 12.12 -14.13 -9.31
CA ILE A 62 11.17 -14.13 -8.18
C ILE A 62 11.90 -14.19 -6.85
N TYR A 63 13.03 -14.89 -6.78
CA TYR A 63 13.77 -15.08 -5.54
C TYR A 63 14.35 -13.80 -4.96
N HIS A 64 14.87 -12.89 -5.82
CA HIS A 64 15.35 -11.59 -5.35
C HIS A 64 14.20 -10.73 -4.82
N TYR A 65 13.02 -10.81 -5.44
CA TYR A 65 11.84 -10.10 -4.96
C TYR A 65 11.36 -10.65 -3.60
N ILE A 66 11.30 -11.97 -3.44
CA ILE A 66 10.96 -12.64 -2.17
C ILE A 66 11.93 -12.22 -1.06
N ASN A 67 13.24 -12.23 -1.32
CA ASN A 67 14.24 -11.80 -0.34
C ASN A 67 13.99 -10.36 0.16
N ILE A 68 13.60 -9.44 -0.73
CA ILE A 68 13.32 -8.04 -0.37
C ILE A 68 12.04 -7.91 0.45
N ILE A 69 10.99 -8.64 0.08
CA ILE A 69 9.74 -8.67 0.84
C ILE A 69 9.99 -9.14 2.27
N TRP A 70 10.79 -10.19 2.44
CA TRP A 70 11.09 -10.73 3.76
C TRP A 70 11.89 -9.78 4.64
N LEU A 71 12.56 -8.75 4.09
CA LEU A 71 13.21 -7.71 4.88
C LEU A 71 12.21 -6.81 5.63
N ILE A 72 10.92 -6.81 5.28
CA ILE A 72 9.89 -6.05 6.01
C ILE A 72 9.85 -6.45 7.48
N ILE A 73 9.99 -7.74 7.79
CA ILE A 73 9.87 -8.26 9.14
C ILE A 73 11.04 -7.82 10.05
N PRO A 74 12.32 -8.01 9.68
CA PRO A 74 13.43 -7.52 10.51
C PRO A 74 13.47 -6.00 10.59
N ILE A 75 13.13 -5.28 9.50
CA ILE A 75 13.03 -3.81 9.52
C ILE A 75 11.93 -3.37 10.50
N GLY A 76 10.77 -4.00 10.44
CA GLY A 76 9.65 -3.71 11.34
C GLY A 76 9.95 -4.05 12.79
N LEU A 77 10.64 -5.15 13.06
CA LEU A 77 11.10 -5.50 14.40
C LEU A 77 12.06 -4.44 14.95
N TYR A 78 13.01 -3.97 14.14
CA TYR A 78 13.92 -2.90 14.53
C TYR A 78 13.17 -1.60 14.85
N ILE A 79 12.23 -1.19 14.00
CA ILE A 79 11.43 0.03 14.22
C ILE A 79 10.52 -0.13 15.44
N MET A 80 9.92 -1.30 15.66
CA MET A 80 9.12 -1.58 16.85
C MET A 80 9.95 -1.43 18.13
N LEU A 81 11.15 -2.01 18.18
CA LEU A 81 12.06 -1.87 19.32
C LEU A 81 12.49 -0.42 19.52
N PHE A 82 12.79 0.29 18.42
CA PHE A 82 13.15 1.71 18.47
C PHE A 82 12.00 2.58 18.99
N SER A 83 10.76 2.36 18.52
CA SER A 83 9.57 3.07 19.01
C SER A 83 9.29 2.76 20.48
N PHE A 84 9.47 1.50 20.91
CA PHE A 84 9.36 1.14 22.32
C PHE A 84 10.41 1.84 23.18
N PHE A 85 11.64 1.93 22.69
CA PHE A 85 12.72 2.64 23.37
C PHE A 85 12.42 4.14 23.44
N LEU A 86 12.10 4.79 22.32
CA LEU A 86 11.74 6.21 22.27
C LEU A 86 10.63 6.56 23.26
N ARG A 87 9.62 5.71 23.37
CA ARG A 87 8.53 5.86 24.35
C ARG A 87 9.07 5.99 25.78
N LEU A 88 10.02 5.15 26.19
CA LEU A 88 10.61 5.20 27.52
C LEU A 88 11.33 6.53 27.81
N PHE A 89 11.84 7.21 26.77
CA PHE A 89 12.50 8.52 26.93
C PHE A 89 11.53 9.69 26.90
N ILE A 90 10.54 9.66 26.01
CA ILE A 90 9.61 10.77 25.78
C ILE A 90 8.52 10.80 26.86
N GLU A 91 7.95 9.64 27.20
CA GLU A 91 6.85 9.53 28.15
C GLU A 91 7.39 9.15 29.53
N LYS A 92 7.98 10.13 30.22
CA LYS A 92 8.50 9.96 31.59
C LYS A 92 7.35 9.61 32.57
N THR A 93 7.13 8.31 32.78
CA THR A 93 6.58 7.54 33.93
C THR A 93 5.47 8.11 34.84
N ASN A 94 4.76 9.19 34.50
CA ASN A 94 3.67 9.73 35.33
C ASN A 94 2.27 9.32 34.85
N ASN A 95 2.14 8.76 33.64
CA ASN A 95 0.84 8.43 33.06
C ASN A 95 0.21 7.15 33.62
N GLU A 96 0.99 6.19 34.14
CA GLU A 96 0.47 4.93 34.71
C GLU A 96 -0.33 5.14 36.00
N ASN A 97 0.05 6.14 36.79
CA ASN A 97 -0.67 6.49 38.01
C ASN A 97 -2.02 7.16 37.72
N ILE A 98 -2.18 7.73 36.52
CA ILE A 98 -3.37 8.49 36.11
C ILE A 98 -4.32 7.61 35.28
N TYR A 99 -3.77 6.75 34.43
CA TYR A 99 -4.53 5.87 33.55
C TYR A 99 -4.14 4.40 33.74
N PRO A 100 -5.05 3.55 34.23
CA PRO A 100 -4.76 2.15 34.43
C PRO A 100 -4.41 1.48 33.11
N TYR A 101 -3.46 0.53 33.17
CA TYR A 101 -3.06 -0.32 32.05
C TYR A 101 -2.45 0.39 30.83
N TYR A 102 -1.95 1.62 31.00
CA TYR A 102 -1.29 2.37 29.93
C TYR A 102 -0.17 1.60 29.22
N ASN A 103 0.77 1.07 30.00
CA ASN A 103 1.90 0.30 29.47
C ASN A 103 1.48 -0.95 28.72
N GLN A 104 0.48 -1.66 29.25
CA GLN A 104 0.00 -2.89 28.66
C GLN A 104 -0.68 -2.60 27.32
N ALA A 105 -1.47 -1.53 27.21
CA ALA A 105 -2.04 -1.12 25.94
C ALA A 105 -0.95 -0.77 24.92
N CYS A 106 0.06 0.02 25.31
CA CYS A 106 1.19 0.33 24.43
C CYS A 106 1.88 -0.93 23.89
N PHE A 107 2.16 -1.90 24.76
CA PHE A 107 2.75 -3.18 24.35
C PHE A 107 1.85 -3.96 23.39
N ILE A 108 0.55 -4.02 23.66
CA ILE A 108 -0.42 -4.71 22.78
C ILE A 108 -0.47 -4.05 21.39
N TYR A 109 -0.41 -2.72 21.29
CA TYR A 109 -0.37 -2.01 20.02
C TYR A 109 0.92 -2.24 19.24
N LEU A 110 2.07 -2.31 19.92
CA LEU A 110 3.35 -2.64 19.28
C LEU A 110 3.33 -4.08 18.77
N LEU A 111 2.87 -5.02 19.60
CA LEU A 111 2.74 -6.42 19.25
C LEU A 111 1.75 -6.63 18.09
N SER A 112 0.62 -5.93 18.07
CA SER A 112 -0.34 -6.00 16.96
C SER A 112 0.25 -5.48 15.66
N SER A 113 1.04 -4.39 15.70
CA SER A 113 1.75 -3.89 14.51
C SER A 113 2.71 -4.93 13.95
N PHE A 114 3.46 -5.63 14.81
CA PHE A 114 4.40 -6.66 14.37
C PHE A 114 3.69 -7.91 13.83
N ILE A 115 2.61 -8.36 14.48
CA ILE A 115 1.80 -9.47 13.97
C ILE A 115 1.29 -9.12 12.57
N GLU A 116 0.72 -7.94 12.38
CA GLU A 116 0.22 -7.53 11.07
C GLU A 116 1.32 -7.51 9.99
N LEU A 117 2.56 -7.13 10.33
CA LEU A 117 3.69 -7.19 9.39
C LEU A 117 3.99 -8.60 8.89
N LEU A 118 3.65 -9.66 9.65
CA LEU A 118 3.80 -11.04 9.19
C LEU A 118 2.87 -11.37 8.01
N SER A 119 1.77 -10.61 7.84
CA SER A 119 0.87 -10.79 6.69
C SER A 119 1.39 -10.11 5.41
N GLU A 120 2.31 -9.15 5.52
CA GLU A 120 2.77 -8.35 4.38
C GLU A 120 3.39 -9.14 3.25
N PRO A 121 4.20 -10.19 3.50
CA PRO A 121 4.76 -10.94 2.40
C PRO A 121 3.70 -11.54 1.49
N PHE A 122 2.64 -12.09 2.08
CA PHE A 122 1.53 -12.69 1.36
C PHE A 122 0.66 -11.64 0.69
N TYR A 123 0.46 -10.50 1.35
CA TYR A 123 -0.21 -9.35 0.75
C TYR A 123 0.49 -8.92 -0.55
N LEU A 124 1.78 -8.61 -0.48
CA LEU A 124 2.56 -8.16 -1.63
C LEU A 124 2.64 -9.20 -2.74
N LEU A 125 2.78 -10.49 -2.39
CA LEU A 125 2.75 -11.59 -3.35
C LEU A 125 1.42 -11.63 -4.13
N SER A 126 0.29 -11.44 -3.45
CA SER A 126 -1.03 -11.44 -4.10
C SER A 126 -1.25 -10.25 -5.05
N THR A 127 -0.61 -9.12 -4.77
CA THR A 127 -0.76 -7.90 -5.60
C THR A 127 0.02 -7.95 -6.92
N ILE A 128 1.06 -8.79 -7.04
CA ILE A 128 1.81 -8.94 -8.31
C ILE A 128 0.89 -9.39 -9.45
N THR A 129 -0.13 -10.19 -9.13
CA THR A 129 -1.03 -10.81 -10.12
C THR A 129 -2.35 -10.06 -10.31
N GLN A 130 -2.42 -8.81 -9.81
CA GLN A 130 -3.53 -7.88 -10.01
C GLN A 130 -4.86 -8.29 -9.34
N TYR A 131 -4.80 -9.15 -8.31
CA TYR A 131 -5.95 -9.53 -7.49
C TYR A 131 -6.08 -8.69 -6.21
N ASP A 132 -5.85 -7.39 -6.31
CA ASP A 132 -5.86 -6.45 -5.18
C ASP A 132 -7.20 -6.43 -4.43
N TYR A 133 -8.29 -6.80 -5.10
CA TYR A 133 -9.63 -6.86 -4.51
C TYR A 133 -9.73 -7.82 -3.33
N ILE A 134 -9.06 -8.97 -3.39
CA ILE A 134 -9.16 -10.01 -2.35
C ILE A 134 -8.59 -9.49 -1.05
N GLN A 135 -7.43 -8.83 -1.11
CA GLN A 135 -6.81 -8.23 0.05
C GLN A 135 -7.67 -7.14 0.68
N ILE A 136 -8.34 -6.33 -0.15
CA ILE A 136 -9.26 -5.29 0.34
C ILE A 136 -10.46 -5.94 1.09
N TYR A 137 -10.99 -7.07 0.63
CA TYR A 137 -12.05 -7.78 1.34
C TYR A 137 -11.56 -8.37 2.66
N ILE A 138 -10.34 -8.92 2.70
CA ILE A 138 -9.75 -9.44 3.92
C ILE A 138 -9.56 -8.31 4.95
N GLU A 139 -9.00 -7.18 4.53
CA GLU A 139 -8.86 -5.97 5.36
C GLU A 139 -10.21 -5.50 5.90
N LEU A 140 -11.25 -5.51 5.06
CA LEU A 140 -12.61 -5.11 5.44
C LEU A 140 -13.20 -6.04 6.51
N ILE A 141 -13.14 -7.35 6.31
CA ILE A 141 -13.68 -8.35 7.26
C ILE A 141 -12.95 -8.25 8.60
N ALA A 142 -11.61 -8.19 8.56
CA ALA A 142 -10.80 -8.03 9.76
C ALA A 142 -11.16 -6.75 10.52
N SER A 143 -11.35 -5.63 9.80
CA SER A 143 -11.72 -4.34 10.39
C SER A 143 -13.08 -4.40 11.08
N ILE A 144 -14.09 -5.00 10.44
CA ILE A 144 -15.44 -5.16 11.02
C ILE A 144 -15.35 -5.93 12.33
N ILE A 145 -14.67 -7.08 12.33
CA ILE A 145 -14.58 -7.95 13.50
C ILE A 145 -13.80 -7.27 14.61
N GLY A 146 -12.64 -6.67 14.30
CA GLY A 146 -11.80 -5.95 15.26
C GLY A 146 -12.55 -4.80 15.94
N TYR A 147 -13.18 -3.91 15.17
CA TYR A 147 -13.93 -2.79 15.72
C TYR A 147 -15.20 -3.24 16.49
N SER A 148 -15.88 -4.29 16.02
CA SER A 148 -17.06 -4.82 16.72
C SER A 148 -16.67 -5.36 18.11
N ILE A 149 -15.62 -6.18 18.18
CA ILE A 149 -15.19 -6.76 19.46
C ILE A 149 -14.67 -5.67 20.40
N GLN A 150 -13.90 -4.72 19.86
CA GLN A 150 -13.43 -3.56 20.61
C GLN A 150 -14.60 -2.77 21.22
N THR A 151 -15.63 -2.45 20.44
CA THR A 151 -16.78 -1.68 20.94
C THR A 151 -17.58 -2.46 21.98
N ILE A 152 -17.83 -3.76 21.75
CA ILE A 152 -18.52 -4.62 22.72
C ILE A 152 -17.77 -4.69 24.05
N LEU A 153 -16.45 -4.83 24.03
CA LEU A 153 -15.64 -4.91 25.26
C LEU A 153 -15.65 -3.58 26.02
N ILE A 154 -15.53 -2.46 25.32
CA ILE A 154 -15.58 -1.12 25.93
C ILE A 154 -16.93 -0.86 26.59
N ILE A 155 -18.05 -1.22 25.94
CA ILE A 155 -19.40 -1.04 26.50
C ILE A 155 -19.59 -1.87 27.76
N ARG A 156 -18.98 -3.07 27.84
CA ARG A 156 -19.10 -3.95 29.01
C ARG A 156 -18.28 -3.47 30.21
N ASN A 157 -17.11 -2.88 29.97
CA ASN A 157 -16.25 -2.38 31.03
C ASN A 157 -15.48 -1.13 30.59
N VAL A 158 -15.92 0.03 31.07
CA VAL A 158 -15.35 1.33 30.67
C VAL A 158 -13.99 1.59 31.34
N GLU A 159 -13.76 1.05 32.54
CA GLU A 159 -12.55 1.32 33.34
C GLU A 159 -11.28 0.82 32.65
N SER A 160 -11.38 -0.30 31.92
CA SER A 160 -10.26 -0.91 31.18
C SER A 160 -10.28 -0.57 29.68
N SER A 161 -10.98 0.51 29.29
CA SER A 161 -11.18 0.90 27.88
C SER A 161 -9.89 0.99 27.07
N LEU A 162 -8.81 1.51 27.65
CA LEU A 162 -7.51 1.64 26.97
C LEU A 162 -6.92 0.28 26.54
N LEU A 163 -7.07 -0.77 27.36
CA LEU A 163 -6.69 -2.13 26.98
C LEU A 163 -7.54 -2.67 25.84
N TYR A 164 -8.85 -2.44 25.90
CA TYR A 164 -9.79 -2.93 24.88
C TYR A 164 -9.54 -2.31 23.51
N TYR A 165 -9.12 -1.04 23.48
CA TYR A 165 -8.56 -0.42 22.27
C TYR A 165 -7.41 -1.26 21.69
N GLY A 166 -6.43 -1.66 22.52
CA GLY A 166 -5.33 -2.53 22.08
C GLY A 166 -5.80 -3.89 21.59
N TYR A 167 -6.72 -4.55 22.31
CA TYR A 167 -7.26 -5.84 21.90
C TYR A 167 -7.99 -5.80 20.56
N GLY A 168 -8.66 -4.69 20.23
CA GLY A 168 -9.25 -4.48 18.90
C GLY A 168 -8.22 -4.62 17.78
N TYR A 169 -7.07 -3.94 17.91
CA TYR A 169 -5.98 -4.04 16.93
C TYR A 169 -5.28 -5.40 16.94
N LEU A 170 -5.14 -6.02 18.11
CA LEU A 170 -4.58 -7.37 18.21
C LEU A 170 -5.45 -8.37 17.45
N ILE A 171 -6.76 -8.35 17.67
CA ILE A 171 -7.70 -9.23 16.97
C ILE A 171 -7.69 -8.95 15.46
N TYR A 172 -7.71 -7.67 15.08
CA TYR A 172 -7.55 -7.28 13.68
C TYR A 172 -6.27 -7.90 13.06
N SER A 173 -5.13 -7.75 13.72
CA SER A 173 -3.83 -8.27 13.25
C SER A 173 -3.78 -9.80 13.16
N ILE A 174 -4.41 -10.51 14.09
CA ILE A 174 -4.50 -11.98 14.05
C ILE A 174 -5.42 -12.44 12.92
N ILE A 175 -6.53 -11.74 12.68
CA ILE A 175 -7.47 -12.12 11.61
C ILE A 175 -6.85 -11.88 10.24
N ILE A 176 -6.25 -10.71 10.01
CA ILE A 176 -5.64 -10.40 8.71
C ILE A 176 -4.46 -11.33 8.40
N THR A 177 -3.64 -11.69 9.40
CA THR A 177 -2.57 -12.67 9.24
C THR A 177 -3.13 -14.06 8.97
N SER A 178 -4.01 -14.58 9.84
CA SER A 178 -4.56 -15.93 9.68
C SER A 178 -5.27 -16.11 8.33
N ILE A 179 -6.14 -15.17 7.93
CA ILE A 179 -6.85 -15.27 6.66
C ILE A 179 -5.87 -15.25 5.48
N ASN A 180 -4.84 -14.41 5.49
CA ASN A 180 -3.86 -14.37 4.41
C ASN A 180 -3.06 -15.68 4.28
N TYR A 181 -2.62 -16.25 5.40
CA TYR A 181 -1.92 -17.53 5.41
C TYR A 181 -2.83 -18.68 4.97
N ILE A 182 -4.07 -18.74 5.48
CA ILE A 182 -5.06 -19.76 5.09
C ILE A 182 -5.39 -19.65 3.60
N TYR A 183 -5.62 -18.42 3.12
CA TYR A 183 -5.89 -18.15 1.70
C TYR A 183 -4.75 -18.64 0.81
N PHE A 184 -3.50 -18.47 1.22
CA PHE A 184 -2.34 -18.97 0.49
C PHE A 184 -2.23 -20.51 0.51
N ILE A 185 -2.49 -21.15 1.66
CA ILE A 185 -2.35 -22.61 1.85
C ILE A 185 -3.41 -23.39 1.08
N ILE A 186 -4.66 -22.92 1.07
CA ILE A 186 -5.80 -23.61 0.42
C ILE A 186 -5.62 -23.68 -1.11
N LYS A 187 -4.86 -22.74 -1.70
CA LYS A 187 -4.70 -22.67 -3.15
C LYS A 187 -3.91 -23.85 -3.73
N ARG A 188 -4.44 -24.43 -4.81
CA ARG A 188 -3.78 -25.53 -5.56
C ARG A 188 -2.42 -25.07 -6.10
N LYS A 189 -1.51 -26.00 -6.37
CA LYS A 189 -0.14 -25.69 -6.85
C LYS A 189 -0.16 -24.87 -8.15
N GLU A 190 -1.04 -25.19 -9.08
CA GLU A 190 -1.21 -24.46 -10.35
C GLU A 190 -1.69 -23.03 -10.13
N GLU A 191 -2.67 -22.85 -9.24
CA GLU A 191 -3.14 -21.53 -8.82
C GLU A 191 -2.05 -20.76 -8.07
N ARG A 192 -1.24 -21.42 -7.23
CA ARG A 192 -0.11 -20.77 -6.55
C ARG A 192 0.98 -20.31 -7.51
N TYR A 193 1.28 -21.10 -8.54
CA TYR A 193 2.20 -20.68 -9.59
C TYR A 193 1.62 -19.53 -10.42
N TYR A 194 0.32 -19.58 -10.71
CA TYR A 194 -0.34 -18.52 -11.47
C TYR A 194 -0.41 -17.19 -10.69
N PHE A 195 -0.85 -17.23 -9.43
CA PHE A 195 -1.12 -16.07 -8.56
C PHE A 195 0.11 -15.55 -7.79
N TYR A 196 1.06 -16.41 -7.46
CA TYR A 196 2.21 -16.04 -6.62
C TYR A 196 3.56 -16.32 -7.28
N ILE A 197 3.55 -16.90 -8.49
CA ILE A 197 4.77 -17.27 -9.24
C ILE A 197 5.66 -18.23 -8.43
N ILE A 198 5.02 -19.03 -7.58
CA ILE A 198 5.68 -19.95 -6.64
C ILE A 198 5.11 -21.35 -6.84
N SER A 199 5.99 -22.31 -7.10
CA SER A 199 5.67 -23.74 -7.27
C SER A 199 5.63 -24.51 -5.95
N SER A 200 6.47 -24.15 -4.97
CA SER A 200 6.61 -24.86 -3.70
C SER A 200 6.65 -23.91 -2.50
N LEU A 201 6.23 -24.37 -1.32
CA LEU A 201 6.34 -23.57 -0.08
C LEU A 201 7.80 -23.20 0.25
N ASN A 202 8.76 -24.02 -0.21
CA ASN A 202 10.19 -23.77 -0.01
C ASN A 202 10.71 -22.62 -0.88
N ASP A 203 10.02 -22.29 -1.98
CA ASP A 203 10.39 -21.12 -2.80
C ASP A 203 10.07 -19.79 -2.11
N LEU A 204 9.21 -19.83 -1.09
CA LEU A 204 8.81 -18.68 -0.30
C LEU A 204 9.80 -18.39 0.83
N LEU A 205 10.70 -19.31 1.16
CA LEU A 205 11.78 -19.06 2.11
C LEU A 205 12.84 -18.15 1.50
N ILE A 206 13.53 -17.40 2.37
CA ILE A 206 14.68 -16.59 1.98
C ILE A 206 15.72 -17.51 1.33
N LYS A 207 16.12 -17.19 0.11
CA LYS A 207 17.16 -17.92 -0.61
C LYS A 207 18.44 -17.09 -0.59
N LEU A 208 19.51 -17.67 -0.07
CA LEU A 208 20.84 -17.05 -0.02
C LEU A 208 21.53 -17.12 -1.39
N ILE A 209 20.91 -16.50 -2.39
CA ILE A 209 21.43 -16.38 -3.77
C ILE A 209 22.34 -15.16 -3.84
N TYR A 210 23.37 -15.20 -4.68
CA TYR A 210 24.18 -14.03 -5.01
C TYR A 210 23.83 -13.53 -6.42
N PRO A 211 23.47 -12.24 -6.60
CA PRO A 211 23.25 -11.22 -5.56
C PRO A 211 22.01 -11.52 -4.70
N PHE A 212 21.99 -11.08 -3.44
CA PHE A 212 20.85 -11.33 -2.53
C PHE A 212 19.57 -10.60 -2.97
N VAL A 213 19.76 -9.42 -3.57
CA VAL A 213 18.72 -8.46 -3.95
C VAL A 213 19.08 -7.83 -5.28
N ASP A 214 18.09 -7.61 -6.13
CA ASP A 214 18.27 -6.79 -7.34
C ASP A 214 18.49 -5.33 -6.94
N HIS A 215 19.70 -4.83 -7.16
CA HIS A 215 20.10 -3.46 -6.86
C HIS A 215 19.21 -2.40 -7.53
N LYS A 216 18.70 -2.67 -8.75
CA LYS A 216 17.81 -1.73 -9.44
C LYS A 216 16.47 -1.62 -8.73
N PHE A 217 15.95 -2.74 -8.23
CA PHE A 217 14.71 -2.77 -7.47
C PHE A 217 14.90 -2.11 -6.10
N LEU A 218 15.98 -2.47 -5.39
CA LEU A 218 16.29 -1.89 -4.08
C LEU A 218 16.41 -0.37 -4.12
N ASN A 219 17.16 0.17 -5.10
CA ASN A 219 17.33 1.61 -5.24
C ASN A 219 16.00 2.32 -5.51
N LYS A 220 15.09 1.70 -6.28
CA LYS A 220 13.75 2.25 -6.50
C LYS A 220 12.93 2.24 -5.21
N THR A 221 12.92 1.12 -4.49
CA THR A 221 12.23 1.03 -3.18
C THR A 221 12.74 2.07 -2.20
N ILE A 222 14.05 2.27 -2.11
CA ILE A 222 14.67 3.31 -1.25
C ILE A 222 14.22 4.72 -1.67
N ASN A 223 14.17 5.00 -2.97
CA ASN A 223 13.71 6.31 -3.45
C ASN A 223 12.23 6.54 -3.12
N TYR A 224 11.38 5.52 -3.24
CA TYR A 224 9.99 5.61 -2.79
C TYR A 224 9.88 5.78 -1.28
N LEU A 225 10.71 5.08 -0.50
CA LEU A 225 10.77 5.24 0.94
C LEU A 225 11.11 6.68 1.36
N LYS A 226 12.07 7.33 0.68
CA LYS A 226 12.38 8.75 0.93
C LYS A 226 11.18 9.66 0.67
N GLN A 227 10.49 9.45 -0.44
CA GLN A 227 9.28 10.20 -0.78
C GLN A 227 8.17 9.96 0.24
N ASP A 228 8.03 8.71 0.70
CA ASP A 228 7.05 8.30 1.69
C ASP A 228 7.28 8.95 3.04
N ILE A 229 8.51 9.00 3.52
CA ILE A 229 8.83 9.67 4.80
C ILE A 229 8.41 11.14 4.75
N ILE A 230 8.77 11.86 3.67
CA ILE A 230 8.39 13.27 3.51
C ILE A 230 6.87 13.41 3.53
N ARG A 231 6.16 12.56 2.78
CA ARG A 231 4.70 12.60 2.75
C ARG A 231 4.08 12.29 4.11
N ASN A 232 4.62 11.32 4.85
CA ASN A 232 4.12 10.95 6.17
C ASN A 232 4.25 12.08 7.17
N ILE A 233 5.39 12.78 7.15
CA ILE A 233 5.61 13.97 7.98
C ILE A 233 4.64 15.09 7.59
N LEU A 234 4.31 15.24 6.30
CA LEU A 234 3.35 16.26 5.88
C LEU A 234 1.91 15.93 6.29
N ILE A 235 1.51 14.65 6.25
CA ILE A 235 0.14 14.23 6.58
C ILE A 235 -0.07 14.16 8.10
N ASP A 236 0.74 13.37 8.80
CA ASP A 236 0.60 13.12 10.24
C ASP A 236 1.51 14.03 11.09
N GLY A 237 2.17 15.03 10.48
CA GLY A 237 3.10 15.98 11.12
C GLY A 237 2.55 16.61 12.39
N HIS A 238 1.31 17.08 12.33
CA HIS A 238 0.62 17.69 13.45
C HIS A 238 0.47 16.71 14.62
N LEU A 239 0.21 15.42 14.37
CA LEU A 239 0.14 14.40 15.42
C LEU A 239 1.51 14.17 16.07
N TYR A 240 2.61 14.16 15.30
CA TYR A 240 3.96 14.06 15.87
C TYR A 240 4.29 15.25 16.78
N ILE A 241 3.94 16.47 16.36
CA ILE A 241 4.17 17.68 17.16
C ILE A 241 3.38 17.61 18.48
N ILE A 242 2.10 17.22 18.42
CA ILE A 242 1.23 17.09 19.60
C ILE A 242 1.76 16.04 20.58
N THR A 243 2.25 14.91 20.07
CA THR A 243 2.76 13.81 20.90
C THR A 243 4.11 14.11 21.53
N ILE A 244 5.07 14.67 20.78
CA ILE A 244 6.43 14.94 21.25
C ILE A 244 6.48 16.11 22.22
N PHE A 245 5.80 17.21 21.89
CA PHE A 245 5.88 18.44 22.69
C PHE A 245 4.79 18.51 23.77
N SER A 246 3.85 17.55 23.81
CA SER A 246 2.74 17.53 24.77
C SER A 246 2.02 18.87 24.91
N LEU A 247 1.87 19.60 23.79
CA LEU A 247 1.39 21.00 23.76
C LEU A 247 -0.06 21.17 24.24
N ILE A 248 -0.82 20.08 24.19
CA ILE A 248 -2.29 20.07 24.22
C ILE A 248 -2.78 18.98 25.19
N SER A 249 -3.85 19.27 25.93
CA SER A 249 -4.50 18.35 26.87
C SER A 249 -5.05 17.08 26.18
N TYR A 250 -5.25 15.99 26.94
CA TYR A 250 -5.76 14.73 26.36
C TYR A 250 -7.20 14.84 25.84
N GLU A 251 -8.02 15.71 26.42
CA GLU A 251 -9.37 16.04 25.98
C GLU A 251 -9.36 16.75 24.62
N GLU A 252 -8.51 17.77 24.46
CA GLU A 252 -8.33 18.46 23.18
C GLU A 252 -7.74 17.53 22.12
N GLN A 253 -6.85 16.60 22.50
CA GLN A 253 -6.37 15.53 21.60
C GLN A 253 -7.55 14.67 21.09
N ALA A 254 -8.55 14.37 21.92
CA ALA A 254 -9.73 13.64 21.45
C ALA A 254 -10.55 14.43 20.43
N ILE A 255 -10.67 15.75 20.61
CA ILE A 255 -11.36 16.62 19.65
C ILE A 255 -10.60 16.63 18.31
N ILE A 256 -9.28 16.77 18.33
CA ILE A 256 -8.43 16.68 17.13
C ILE A 256 -8.61 15.32 16.45
N TYR A 257 -8.70 14.23 17.22
CA TYR A 257 -8.94 12.90 16.65
C TYR A 257 -10.30 12.80 15.94
N ILE A 258 -11.36 13.38 16.51
CA ILE A 258 -12.69 13.40 15.89
C ILE A 258 -12.64 14.16 14.57
N ILE A 259 -11.98 15.33 14.54
CA ILE A 259 -11.76 16.10 13.32
C ILE A 259 -10.98 15.27 12.30
N TYR A 260 -9.91 14.61 12.74
CA TYR A 260 -9.09 13.73 11.91
C TYR A 260 -9.90 12.57 11.29
N LEU A 261 -10.85 11.98 12.01
CA LEU A 261 -11.76 10.95 11.47
C LEU A 261 -12.60 11.50 10.31
N PHE A 262 -13.09 12.74 10.41
CA PHE A 262 -13.82 13.40 9.34
C PHE A 262 -12.91 13.78 8.17
N GLU A 263 -11.70 14.29 8.46
CA GLU A 263 -10.69 14.63 7.45
C GLU A 263 -10.19 13.43 6.66
N LEU A 264 -10.19 12.23 7.23
CA LEU A 264 -9.89 11.02 6.47
C LEU A 264 -11.07 10.59 5.59
N PHE A 265 -12.29 10.74 6.08
CA PHE A 265 -13.48 10.24 5.39
C PHE A 265 -13.96 11.17 4.26
N PHE A 266 -14.16 12.46 4.52
CA PHE A 266 -14.77 13.38 3.56
C PHE A 266 -13.97 13.57 2.26
N PRO A 267 -12.65 13.86 2.31
CA PRO A 267 -11.84 13.95 1.10
C PRO A 267 -11.79 12.63 0.34
N SER A 268 -11.75 11.49 1.04
CA SER A 268 -11.79 10.20 0.37
C SER A 268 -13.11 10.01 -0.38
N LEU A 269 -14.24 10.43 0.19
CA LEU A 269 -15.55 10.34 -0.45
C LEU A 269 -15.66 11.25 -1.69
N LEU A 270 -15.20 12.50 -1.57
CA LEU A 270 -15.29 13.50 -2.65
C LEU A 270 -14.23 13.30 -3.73
N PHE A 271 -12.96 13.16 -3.37
CA PHE A 271 -11.87 13.11 -4.34
C PHE A 271 -11.64 11.73 -4.92
N SER A 272 -12.01 10.63 -4.26
CA SER A 272 -11.84 9.31 -4.88
C SER A 272 -12.70 9.13 -6.12
N THR A 273 -13.90 9.70 -6.14
CA THR A 273 -14.79 9.68 -7.30
C THR A 273 -14.23 10.53 -8.44
N ILE A 274 -13.75 11.74 -8.13
CA ILE A 274 -13.06 12.62 -9.09
C ILE A 274 -11.80 11.95 -9.64
N GLN A 275 -11.01 11.29 -8.79
CA GLN A 275 -9.80 10.57 -9.17
C GLN A 275 -10.12 9.43 -10.14
N GLN A 276 -11.20 8.66 -9.92
CA GLN A 276 -11.61 7.59 -10.83
C GLN A 276 -12.02 8.14 -12.20
N ILE A 277 -12.84 9.20 -12.20
CA ILE A 277 -13.30 9.84 -13.44
C ILE A 277 -12.11 10.38 -14.22
N SER A 278 -11.22 11.12 -13.56
CA SER A 278 -10.02 11.66 -14.20
C SER A 278 -9.10 10.56 -14.70
N PHE A 279 -8.89 9.48 -13.95
CA PHE A 279 -8.05 8.37 -14.40
C PHE A 279 -8.63 7.67 -15.63
N HIS A 280 -9.94 7.39 -15.66
CA HIS A 280 -10.59 6.83 -16.85
C HIS A 280 -10.49 7.77 -18.05
N TYR A 281 -10.68 9.07 -17.84
CA TYR A 281 -10.54 10.09 -18.88
C TYR A 281 -9.11 10.15 -19.43
N PHE A 282 -8.09 10.19 -18.56
CA PHE A 282 -6.69 10.21 -18.97
C PHE A 282 -6.26 8.90 -19.64
N GLN A 283 -6.73 7.75 -19.17
CA GLN A 283 -6.48 6.47 -19.84
C GLN A 283 -7.08 6.45 -21.25
N TYR A 284 -8.31 6.93 -21.39
CA TYR A 284 -8.97 7.07 -22.69
C TYR A 284 -8.14 7.97 -23.62
N LEU A 285 -7.75 9.16 -23.16
CA LEU A 285 -6.87 10.07 -23.93
C LEU A 285 -5.52 9.46 -24.27
N PHE A 286 -4.91 8.72 -23.35
CA PHE A 286 -3.62 8.08 -23.59
C PHE A 286 -3.72 6.97 -24.65
N LEU A 287 -4.80 6.18 -24.62
CA LEU A 287 -5.04 5.15 -25.61
C LEU A 287 -5.37 5.74 -26.99
N THR A 288 -6.20 6.78 -27.05
CA THR A 288 -6.52 7.46 -28.33
C THR A 288 -5.29 8.14 -28.92
N THR A 289 -4.46 8.81 -28.11
CA THR A 289 -3.20 9.40 -28.60
C THR A 289 -2.20 8.34 -29.06
N LYS A 290 -2.11 7.19 -28.37
CA LYS A 290 -1.26 6.07 -28.78
C LYS A 290 -1.74 5.43 -30.08
N LEU A 291 -3.06 5.21 -30.23
CA LEU A 291 -3.68 4.72 -31.45
C LEU A 291 -3.49 5.69 -32.62
N ASN A 292 -3.69 6.99 -32.41
CA ASN A 292 -3.45 8.01 -33.43
C ASN A 292 -1.97 8.05 -33.84
N ARG A 293 -1.03 7.90 -32.91
CA ARG A 293 0.41 7.80 -33.24
C ARG A 293 0.74 6.53 -34.03
N THR A 294 0.10 5.39 -33.75
CA THR A 294 0.29 4.16 -34.56
C THR A 294 -0.33 4.27 -35.94
N ILE A 295 -1.49 4.92 -36.08
CA ILE A 295 -2.13 5.16 -37.37
C ILE A 295 -1.29 6.13 -38.21
N ILE A 296 -0.80 7.22 -37.62
CA ILE A 296 0.08 8.17 -38.32
C ILE A 296 1.37 7.48 -38.78
N LYS A 297 2.01 6.66 -37.92
CA LYS A 297 3.19 5.89 -38.31
C LYS A 297 2.88 4.91 -39.44
N ASN A 298 1.78 4.15 -39.35
CA ASN A 298 1.41 3.20 -40.40
C ASN A 298 1.08 3.91 -41.73
N ASN A 299 0.44 5.09 -41.68
CA ASN A 299 0.17 5.88 -42.88
C ASN A 299 1.43 6.49 -43.47
N GLN A 300 2.42 6.87 -42.65
CA GLN A 300 3.75 7.28 -43.13
C GLN A 300 4.50 6.14 -43.79
N PHE A 301 4.48 4.93 -43.21
CA PHE A 301 5.05 3.73 -43.85
C PHE A 301 4.39 3.41 -45.19
N ILE A 302 3.07 3.52 -45.30
CA ILE A 302 2.35 3.31 -46.57
C ILE A 302 2.74 4.39 -47.61
N GLN A 303 2.87 5.66 -47.19
CA GLN A 303 3.29 6.74 -48.09
C GLN A 303 4.75 6.60 -48.56
N ASP A 304 5.65 6.13 -47.70
CA ASP A 304 7.04 5.88 -48.04
C ASP A 304 7.18 4.68 -49.00
N ASP A 305 6.40 3.62 -48.82
CA ASP A 305 6.33 2.46 -49.73
C ASP A 305 5.75 2.84 -51.11
N ASP A 306 4.71 3.69 -51.14
CA ASP A 306 4.12 4.20 -52.38
C ASP A 306 5.09 5.14 -53.13
N HIS A 307 5.85 5.97 -52.41
CA HIS A 307 6.93 6.79 -52.99
C HIS A 307 8.09 5.94 -53.53
N PHE A 308 8.45 4.84 -52.85
CA PHE A 308 9.48 3.92 -53.31
C PHE A 308 9.04 3.18 -54.60
N LEU A 309 7.77 2.76 -54.68
CA LEU A 309 7.19 2.15 -55.88
C LEU A 309 7.05 3.12 -57.05
N LEU A 310 6.75 4.41 -56.78
CA LEU A 310 6.72 5.47 -57.81
C LEU A 310 8.13 5.78 -58.36
N ASN A 311 9.15 5.82 -57.50
CA ASN A 311 10.53 6.01 -57.92
C ASN A 311 11.04 4.81 -58.75
N GLN A 312 10.73 3.57 -58.35
CA GLN A 312 11.05 2.38 -59.16
C GLN A 312 10.35 2.36 -60.52
N LYS A 313 9.12 2.90 -60.63
CA LYS A 313 8.44 3.06 -61.93
C LYS A 313 9.08 4.15 -62.78
N GLN A 314 9.51 5.28 -62.19
CA GLN A 314 10.22 6.33 -62.92
C GLN A 314 11.61 5.89 -63.39
N ASP A 315 12.36 5.13 -62.60
CA ASP A 315 13.66 4.57 -62.98
C ASP A 315 13.53 3.54 -64.12
N ASN A 316 12.47 2.71 -64.10
CA ASN A 316 12.19 1.77 -65.18
C ASN A 316 11.77 2.49 -66.49
N ILE A 317 10.96 3.55 -66.42
CA ILE A 317 10.60 4.36 -67.60
C ILE A 317 11.83 5.04 -68.21
N SER A 318 12.78 5.48 -67.38
CA SER A 318 14.08 6.05 -67.78
C SER A 318 14.94 5.04 -68.55
N TYR A 319 14.97 3.78 -68.10
CA TYR A 319 15.67 2.69 -68.80
C TYR A 319 15.05 2.33 -70.16
N TYR A 320 13.73 2.43 -70.31
CA TYR A 320 13.06 2.17 -71.60
C TYR A 320 13.19 3.33 -72.61
N GLN A 321 13.43 4.57 -72.17
CA GLN A 321 13.68 5.69 -73.08
C GLN A 321 15.13 5.72 -73.61
N TYR A 322 16.10 5.14 -72.89
CA TYR A 322 17.48 5.05 -73.37
C TYR A 322 17.69 3.97 -74.44
N ASN A 323 16.84 2.94 -74.49
CA ASN A 323 16.94 1.80 -75.43
C ASN A 323 16.11 1.95 -76.72
N ARG A 324 15.63 3.15 -77.05
CA ARG A 324 15.02 3.47 -78.36
C ARG A 324 15.81 4.57 -79.07
N GLN A 325 17.04 4.26 -79.48
CA GLN A 325 17.65 4.93 -80.64
C GLN A 325 17.67 3.95 -81.81
N PRO A 326 17.06 4.28 -82.97
CA PRO A 326 17.09 3.39 -84.13
C PRO A 326 18.48 3.38 -84.75
N SER A 327 19.07 2.20 -84.88
CA SER A 327 20.27 1.95 -85.67
C SER A 327 19.99 2.25 -87.15
N THR A 328 20.64 3.27 -87.70
CA THR A 328 20.70 3.52 -89.14
C THR A 328 21.58 2.46 -89.81
N PRO A 329 21.10 1.75 -90.84
CA PRO A 329 21.97 0.94 -91.69
C PRO A 329 22.69 1.84 -92.72
N ASN A 330 23.89 1.41 -93.09
CA ASN A 330 24.75 2.03 -94.11
C ASN A 330 24.05 2.29 -95.45
#